data_AF-A0A954X5C5-F1
#
_entry.id   AF-A0A954X5C5-F1
#
_cell.length_a   1.000
_cell.length_b   1.000
_cell.length_c   1.000
_cell.angle_alpha   90.00
_cell.angle_beta   90.00
_cell.angle_gamma   90.00
#
_symmetry.space_group_name_H-M   'P 1'
#
loop_
_entity.id
_entity.type
_entity.pdbx_description
1 polymer ?
#
loop_
_entity_poly.entity_id
_entity_poly.type
_entity_poly.pdbx_seq_one_letter_code
_entity_poly.pdbx_strand_id
1 'polypeptide(L)'
;RKSIPADAVAWAYLDLATVRSGPDGEKLAAGRAENPLAELIAGGVLDNLTRAPYAAASLEFNTHRARLQFTLPHDAGQVAESRQYYFGPNGAGQAPPLLAAEGRILAISMYRQFSEMWLRAGDLYDDNVNDEIAKAESNLTTLFSGKDFGEDILGAFGPESQLIVARQSFADDQPRPAIQLPAFALAFRLNDPATMQPELRRTFQSLVGFLNIVGVMNGQPQLDLDMEKTETTQIVSASYLPPTDTDNPLPGGGAKINYNFSPTVAFSGDRFVLASTTGLARELIASSNRPAKPTTDTDSTATDAAPSDTATINTAAQLNFAELLAILEANREQLIAQNMLSDGNSREEASAQIDALFTLLSRGRQATLRLDQPAGALRLSLDLQFFYEN
;
A
#
# COMPACT_ATOMS: atom_id res chain seq x y z
N ARG A 1 15.84 5.28 -28.80
CA ARG A 1 16.26 3.91 -29.22
C ARG A 1 17.23 3.26 -28.24
N LYS A 2 18.27 3.95 -27.72
CA LYS A 2 19.20 3.37 -26.72
C LYS A 2 18.54 2.96 -25.40
N SER A 3 17.38 3.52 -25.06
CA SER A 3 16.61 3.24 -23.84
C SER A 3 15.55 2.13 -23.99
N ILE A 4 15.46 1.48 -25.16
CA ILE A 4 14.40 0.50 -25.46
C ILE A 4 14.99 -0.91 -25.33
N PRO A 5 14.34 -1.83 -24.58
CA PRO A 5 14.76 -3.23 -24.51
C PRO A 5 14.84 -3.89 -25.90
N ALA A 6 15.80 -4.79 -26.11
CA ALA A 6 15.97 -5.48 -27.39
C ALA A 6 14.76 -6.36 -27.76
N ASP A 7 14.06 -6.86 -26.73
CA ASP A 7 12.99 -7.85 -26.83
C ASP A 7 11.60 -7.20 -26.92
N ALA A 8 11.55 -5.86 -26.99
CA ALA A 8 10.31 -5.12 -27.06
C ALA A 8 9.57 -5.43 -28.37
N VAL A 9 8.34 -5.95 -28.26
CA VAL A 9 7.46 -6.21 -29.40
C VAL A 9 6.84 -4.93 -29.95
N ALA A 10 6.71 -3.90 -29.11
CA ALA A 10 6.26 -2.58 -29.50
C ALA A 10 6.92 -1.51 -28.62
N TRP A 11 7.09 -0.30 -29.17
CA TRP A 11 7.58 0.85 -28.42
C TRP A 11 6.99 2.14 -28.97
N ALA A 12 6.92 3.15 -28.10
CA ALA A 12 6.50 4.50 -28.43
C ALA A 12 7.39 5.52 -27.71
N TYR A 13 7.47 6.73 -28.25
CA TYR A 13 8.07 7.86 -27.55
C TYR A 13 7.21 9.09 -27.73
N LEU A 14 7.25 9.97 -26.73
CA LEU A 14 6.55 11.24 -26.71
C LEU A 14 7.55 12.36 -26.41
N ASP A 15 7.58 13.39 -27.25
CA ASP A 15 8.33 14.62 -26.99
C ASP A 15 7.54 15.48 -26.00
N LEU A 16 8.02 15.51 -24.75
CA LEU A 16 7.35 16.24 -23.68
C LEU A 16 7.58 17.75 -23.79
N ALA A 17 8.65 18.19 -24.46
CA ALA A 17 8.88 19.62 -24.68
C ALA A 17 7.79 20.23 -25.57
N THR A 18 7.40 19.51 -26.63
CA THR A 18 6.30 19.91 -27.50
C THR A 18 4.97 19.94 -26.75
N VAL A 19 4.66 18.92 -25.93
CA VAL A 19 3.43 18.86 -25.13
C VAL A 19 3.34 20.04 -24.14
N ARG A 20 4.44 20.37 -23.44
CA ARG A 20 4.47 21.50 -22.50
C ARG A 20 4.31 22.87 -23.16
N SER A 21 4.65 23.01 -24.43
CA SER A 21 4.46 24.27 -25.17
C SER A 21 3.02 24.48 -25.66
N GLY A 22 2.13 23.49 -25.47
CA GLY A 22 0.73 23.55 -25.86
C GLY A 22 -0.20 24.13 -24.78
N PRO A 23 -1.50 24.24 -25.09
CA PRO A 23 -2.51 24.83 -24.20
C PRO A 23 -2.63 24.15 -22.84
N ASP A 24 -2.36 22.84 -22.79
CA ASP A 24 -2.42 22.03 -21.56
C ASP A 24 -1.11 22.04 -20.75
N GLY A 25 -0.08 22.75 -21.23
CA GLY A 25 1.26 22.78 -20.63
C GLY A 25 1.33 23.52 -19.30
N GLU A 26 0.48 24.54 -19.09
CA GLU A 26 0.46 25.33 -17.85
C GLU A 26 0.04 24.49 -16.64
N LYS A 27 -0.91 23.55 -16.81
CA LYS A 27 -1.34 22.64 -15.73
C LYS A 27 -0.25 21.65 -15.35
N LEU A 28 0.51 21.17 -16.34
CA LEU A 28 1.67 20.31 -16.11
C LEU A 28 2.83 21.08 -15.43
N ALA A 29 2.96 22.38 -15.69
CA ALA A 29 4.05 23.21 -15.18
C ALA A 29 3.81 23.79 -13.77
N ALA A 30 2.56 23.78 -13.27
CA ALA A 30 2.20 24.40 -11.99
C ALA A 30 2.94 23.79 -10.78
N GLY A 31 3.42 22.55 -10.88
CA GLY A 31 4.35 21.93 -9.92
C GLY A 31 3.81 21.66 -8.52
N ARG A 32 2.62 22.19 -8.18
CA ARG A 32 1.90 22.01 -6.93
C ARG A 32 0.74 21.03 -7.12
N ALA A 33 0.56 20.17 -6.12
CA ALA A 33 -0.51 19.19 -6.12
C ALA A 33 -1.78 19.74 -5.43
N GLU A 34 -2.92 19.44 -6.03
CA GLU A 34 -4.25 19.66 -5.42
C GLU A 34 -4.69 18.45 -4.58
N ASN A 35 -3.96 17.33 -4.68
CA ASN A 35 -4.32 16.06 -4.06
C ASN A 35 -3.11 15.46 -3.30
N PRO A 36 -3.14 15.45 -1.95
CA PRO A 36 -2.07 14.88 -1.12
C PRO A 36 -1.73 13.43 -1.42
N LEU A 37 -2.73 12.60 -1.75
CA LEU A 37 -2.51 11.19 -2.07
C LEU A 37 -1.82 11.02 -3.42
N ALA A 38 -2.19 11.84 -4.42
CA ALA A 38 -1.52 11.85 -5.71
C ALA A 38 -0.06 12.30 -5.58
N GLU A 39 0.20 13.31 -4.75
CA GLU A 39 1.55 13.77 -4.42
C GLU A 39 2.37 12.67 -3.74
N LEU A 40 1.81 12.01 -2.72
CA LEU A 40 2.47 10.91 -2.02
C LEU A 40 2.85 9.75 -2.97
N ILE A 41 1.95 9.37 -3.87
CA ILE A 41 2.16 8.21 -4.76
C ILE A 41 3.06 8.58 -5.95
N ALA A 42 2.82 9.72 -6.58
CA ALA A 42 3.36 10.06 -7.90
C ALA A 42 4.07 11.41 -7.99
N GLY A 43 4.14 12.22 -6.92
CA GLY A 43 4.69 13.58 -6.92
C GLY A 43 6.08 13.67 -7.54
N GLY A 44 7.00 12.78 -7.18
CA GLY A 44 8.33 12.72 -7.78
C GLY A 44 8.34 12.35 -9.27
N VAL A 45 7.43 11.47 -9.71
CA VAL A 45 7.28 11.10 -11.14
C VAL A 45 6.71 12.26 -11.94
N LEU A 46 5.68 12.93 -11.41
CA LEU A 46 5.06 14.10 -12.02
C LEU A 46 6.06 15.26 -12.14
N ASP A 47 6.83 15.52 -11.09
CA ASP A 47 7.92 16.49 -11.11
C ASP A 47 8.94 16.18 -12.21
N ASN A 48 9.35 14.92 -12.35
CA ASN A 48 10.29 14.51 -13.38
C ASN A 48 9.70 14.68 -14.80
N LEU A 49 8.39 14.45 -14.99
CA LEU A 49 7.69 14.70 -16.26
C LEU A 49 7.72 16.17 -16.67
N THR A 50 7.68 17.11 -15.72
CA THR A 50 7.73 18.55 -16.03
C THR A 50 9.07 18.98 -16.64
N ARG A 51 10.16 18.26 -16.33
CA ARG A 51 11.53 18.59 -16.75
C ARG A 51 12.07 17.67 -17.86
N ALA A 52 11.58 16.43 -17.93
CA ALA A 52 12.06 15.44 -18.88
C ALA A 52 11.84 15.92 -20.33
N PRO A 53 12.84 15.76 -21.24
CA PRO A 53 12.67 16.14 -22.64
C PRO A 53 11.75 15.16 -23.39
N TYR A 54 11.69 13.89 -22.98
CA TYR A 54 10.85 12.88 -23.62
C TYR A 54 10.39 11.83 -22.61
N ALA A 55 9.34 11.09 -22.98
CA ALA A 55 8.96 9.83 -22.38
C ALA A 55 9.07 8.71 -23.41
N ALA A 56 9.51 7.54 -22.97
CA ALA A 56 9.51 6.33 -23.77
C ALA A 56 8.65 5.26 -23.10
N ALA A 57 7.93 4.48 -23.90
CA ALA A 57 7.22 3.29 -23.45
C ALA A 57 7.62 2.08 -24.30
N SER A 58 7.76 0.92 -23.69
CA SER A 58 8.01 -0.34 -24.38
C SER A 58 7.10 -1.44 -23.83
N LEU A 59 6.64 -2.30 -24.73
CA LEU A 59 5.87 -3.50 -24.41
C LEU A 59 6.70 -4.71 -24.80
N GLU A 60 6.97 -5.57 -23.82
CA GLU A 60 7.43 -6.94 -24.02
C GLU A 60 6.23 -7.86 -23.80
N PHE A 61 6.04 -8.84 -24.69
CA PHE A 61 4.93 -9.78 -24.57
C PHE A 61 5.36 -11.16 -25.05
N ASN A 62 5.10 -12.18 -24.21
CA ASN A 62 5.25 -13.58 -24.56
C ASN A 62 4.07 -14.39 -23.98
N THR A 63 4.11 -15.71 -24.15
CA THR A 63 3.01 -16.62 -23.73
C THR A 63 2.71 -16.62 -22.24
N HIS A 64 3.66 -16.21 -21.39
CA HIS A 64 3.52 -16.29 -19.93
C HIS A 64 3.63 -14.92 -19.24
N ARG A 65 4.00 -13.88 -19.99
CA ARG A 65 4.40 -12.59 -19.41
C ARG A 65 4.14 -11.42 -20.34
N ALA A 66 3.54 -10.38 -19.80
CA ALA A 66 3.45 -9.06 -20.43
C ALA A 66 4.18 -8.05 -19.54
N ARG A 67 5.15 -7.31 -20.09
CA ARG A 67 5.81 -6.21 -19.37
C ARG A 67 5.62 -4.90 -20.12
N LEU A 68 5.04 -3.93 -19.45
CA LEU A 68 4.97 -2.55 -19.90
C LEU A 68 6.00 -1.74 -19.10
N GLN A 69 6.90 -1.06 -19.79
CA GLN A 69 7.91 -0.20 -19.18
C GLN A 69 7.75 1.22 -19.70
N PHE A 70 7.71 2.18 -18.77
CA PHE A 70 7.83 3.61 -19.03
C PHE A 70 9.20 4.09 -18.56
N THR A 71 9.83 4.97 -19.32
CA THR A 71 11.16 5.51 -19.00
C THR A 71 11.22 7.00 -19.29
N LEU A 72 11.71 7.75 -18.32
CA LEU A 72 11.97 9.18 -18.39
C LEU A 72 13.46 9.42 -18.14
N PRO A 73 14.12 10.34 -18.85
CA PRO A 73 15.41 10.88 -18.40
C PRO A 73 15.29 11.42 -16.99
N HIS A 74 16.29 11.13 -16.16
CA HIS A 74 16.32 11.54 -14.76
C HIS A 74 17.76 11.75 -14.30
N ASP A 75 18.01 12.88 -13.64
CA ASP A 75 19.30 13.18 -13.02
C ASP A 75 19.07 13.36 -11.52
N ALA A 76 19.56 12.40 -10.73
CA ALA A 76 19.45 12.39 -9.27
C ALA A 76 20.11 13.63 -8.63
N GLY A 77 21.14 14.20 -9.28
CA GLY A 77 21.81 15.42 -8.82
C GLY A 77 20.97 16.70 -9.04
N GLN A 78 19.91 16.62 -9.83
CA GLN A 78 18.98 17.73 -10.10
C GLN A 78 17.63 17.55 -9.42
N VAL A 79 17.52 16.61 -8.47
CA VAL A 79 16.32 16.49 -7.64
C VAL A 79 16.21 17.71 -6.74
N ALA A 80 15.11 18.45 -6.86
CA ALA A 80 14.84 19.60 -5.99
C ALA A 80 14.74 19.14 -4.53
N GLU A 81 15.11 20.02 -3.61
CA GLU A 81 15.06 19.72 -2.18
C GLU A 81 13.66 19.31 -1.72
N SER A 82 12.63 19.97 -2.25
CA SER A 82 11.22 19.64 -2.01
C SER A 82 10.81 18.24 -2.46
N ARG A 83 11.61 17.54 -3.28
CA ARG A 83 11.33 16.17 -3.75
C ARG A 83 12.21 15.11 -3.06
N GLN A 84 13.05 15.51 -2.10
CA GLN A 84 13.85 14.55 -1.32
C GLN A 84 12.98 13.61 -0.48
N TYR A 85 11.77 14.03 -0.08
CA TYR A 85 10.85 13.11 0.58
C TYR A 85 10.51 11.89 -0.30
N TYR A 86 10.52 12.06 -1.63
CA TYR A 86 10.17 11.03 -2.60
C TYR A 86 11.39 10.23 -3.04
N PHE A 87 12.48 10.89 -3.43
CA PHE A 87 13.68 10.25 -4.01
C PHE A 87 14.82 9.99 -3.02
N GLY A 88 14.72 10.55 -1.82
CA GLY A 88 15.80 10.59 -0.84
C GLY A 88 16.89 11.60 -1.18
N PRO A 89 17.78 11.89 -0.21
CA PRO A 89 18.94 12.74 -0.45
C PRO A 89 19.78 12.21 -1.62
N ASN A 90 20.11 13.08 -2.58
CA ASN A 90 20.88 12.72 -3.80
C ASN A 90 20.27 11.56 -4.62
N GLY A 91 18.95 11.31 -4.53
CA GLY A 91 18.27 10.23 -5.23
C GLY A 91 18.58 8.81 -4.68
N ALA A 92 19.19 8.72 -3.50
CA ALA A 92 19.60 7.45 -2.90
C ALA A 92 18.47 6.74 -2.10
N GLY A 93 17.26 7.29 -2.08
CA GLY A 93 16.14 6.74 -1.33
C GLY A 93 15.68 5.38 -1.87
N GLN A 94 15.71 4.37 -0.99
CA GLN A 94 15.42 2.99 -1.34
C GLN A 94 14.25 2.43 -0.52
N ALA A 95 13.31 1.77 -1.20
CA ALA A 95 12.26 1.00 -0.57
C ALA A 95 12.81 -0.29 0.06
N PRO A 96 12.33 -0.70 1.23
CA PRO A 96 12.72 -1.99 1.81
C PRO A 96 12.20 -3.17 0.98
N PRO A 97 12.77 -4.37 1.12
CA PRO A 97 12.18 -5.57 0.53
C PRO A 97 10.74 -5.80 1.00
N LEU A 98 9.87 -6.27 0.09
CA LEU A 98 8.47 -6.53 0.39
C LEU A 98 8.33 -7.58 1.50
N LEU A 99 7.60 -7.25 2.57
CA LEU A 99 7.30 -8.19 3.65
C LEU A 99 6.42 -9.35 3.17
N ALA A 100 6.79 -10.56 3.58
CA ALA A 100 5.97 -11.75 3.38
C ALA A 100 4.87 -11.82 4.44
N ALA A 101 3.70 -12.30 4.01
CA ALA A 101 2.60 -12.71 4.85
C ALA A 101 1.90 -13.90 4.17
N GLU A 102 1.32 -14.80 4.97
CA GLU A 102 0.50 -15.90 4.51
C GLU A 102 -0.78 -15.33 3.87
N GLY A 103 -1.20 -15.92 2.75
CA GLY A 103 -2.36 -15.41 2.01
C GLY A 103 -2.22 -13.97 1.51
N ARG A 104 -0.98 -13.47 1.33
CA ARG A 104 -0.72 -12.09 0.88
C ARG A 104 -1.32 -11.82 -0.50
N ILE A 105 -2.30 -10.92 -0.53
CA ILE A 105 -2.97 -10.43 -1.73
C ILE A 105 -2.13 -9.34 -2.38
N LEU A 106 -1.74 -8.32 -1.62
CA LEU A 106 -0.99 -7.16 -2.11
C LEU A 106 0.11 -6.82 -1.11
N ALA A 107 1.29 -6.47 -1.61
CA ALA A 107 2.25 -5.69 -0.84
C ALA A 107 2.74 -4.52 -1.67
N ILE A 108 2.88 -3.37 -1.02
CA ILE A 108 3.51 -2.16 -1.54
C ILE A 108 4.62 -1.80 -0.58
N SER A 109 5.80 -1.50 -1.11
CA SER A 109 6.94 -0.98 -0.36
C SER A 109 7.44 0.28 -1.06
N MET A 110 7.74 1.31 -0.27
CA MET A 110 8.15 2.61 -0.80
C MET A 110 9.17 3.28 0.12
N TYR A 111 9.99 4.15 -0.48
CA TYR A 111 10.73 5.18 0.23
C TYR A 111 9.91 6.47 0.23
N ARG A 112 9.41 6.91 1.39
CA ARG A 112 8.71 8.19 1.56
C ARG A 112 9.06 8.79 2.92
N GLN A 113 9.77 9.92 2.94
CA GLN A 113 10.02 10.66 4.19
C GLN A 113 8.80 11.52 4.53
N PHE A 114 7.81 10.94 5.21
CA PHE A 114 6.52 11.60 5.49
C PHE A 114 6.66 12.92 6.24
N SER A 115 7.61 13.01 7.19
CA SER A 115 7.91 14.26 7.91
C SER A 115 8.33 15.38 6.96
N GLU A 116 9.28 15.13 6.06
CA GLU A 116 9.71 16.13 5.07
C GLU A 116 8.58 16.53 4.12
N MET A 117 7.74 15.58 3.68
CA MET A 117 6.58 15.90 2.85
C MET A 117 5.59 16.82 3.59
N TRP A 118 5.36 16.54 4.87
CA TRP A 118 4.45 17.30 5.73
C TRP A 118 4.98 18.71 6.02
N LEU A 119 6.24 18.82 6.44
CA LEU A 119 6.87 20.10 6.77
C LEU A 119 7.07 21.00 5.55
N ARG A 120 7.14 20.41 4.35
CA ARG A 120 7.27 21.14 3.08
C ARG A 120 5.93 21.32 2.36
N ALA A 121 4.80 21.14 3.04
CA ALA A 121 3.47 21.30 2.45
C ALA A 121 3.32 22.61 1.65
N GLY A 122 3.84 23.73 2.18
CA GLY A 122 3.81 25.04 1.53
C GLY A 122 4.50 25.11 0.16
N ASP A 123 5.48 24.24 -0.11
CA ASP A 123 6.16 24.13 -1.41
C ASP A 123 5.45 23.16 -2.36
N LEU A 124 4.76 22.16 -1.80
CA LEU A 124 4.20 21.02 -2.53
C LEU A 124 2.74 21.23 -2.95
N TYR A 125 1.98 22.00 -2.18
CA TYR A 125 0.53 22.09 -2.33
C TYR A 125 0.05 23.51 -2.60
N ASP A 126 -1.16 23.61 -3.14
CA ASP A 126 -1.86 24.88 -3.23
C ASP A 126 -2.31 25.41 -1.86
N ASP A 127 -2.82 26.64 -1.84
CA ASP A 127 -3.22 27.31 -0.59
C ASP A 127 -4.38 26.59 0.12
N ASN A 128 -5.30 25.96 -0.64
CA ASN A 128 -6.46 25.27 -0.07
C ASN A 128 -6.03 24.01 0.70
N VAL A 129 -5.17 23.20 0.08
CA VAL A 129 -4.63 21.99 0.71
C VAL A 129 -3.74 22.35 1.90
N ASN A 130 -2.97 23.43 1.82
CA ASN A 130 -2.17 23.92 2.95
C ASN A 130 -3.04 24.32 4.14
N ASP A 131 -4.18 24.98 3.91
CA ASP A 131 -5.14 25.31 4.97
C ASP A 131 -5.74 24.05 5.62
N GLU A 132 -5.99 22.99 4.84
CA GLU A 132 -6.46 21.70 5.38
C GLU A 132 -5.38 20.98 6.20
N ILE A 133 -4.13 21.00 5.73
CA ILE A 133 -2.98 20.44 6.46
C ILE A 133 -2.79 21.19 7.78
N ALA A 134 -2.87 22.52 7.79
CA ALA A 134 -2.77 23.30 9.02
C ALA A 134 -3.89 22.98 10.04
N LYS A 135 -5.12 22.72 9.56
CA LYS A 135 -6.21 22.25 10.43
C LYS A 135 -5.94 20.84 10.97
N ALA A 136 -5.43 19.94 10.12
CA ALA A 136 -5.07 18.59 10.52
C ALA A 136 -3.96 18.60 11.58
N GLU A 137 -2.92 19.43 11.41
CA GLU A 137 -1.81 19.61 12.36
C GLU A 137 -2.31 19.94 13.76
N SER A 138 -3.21 20.91 13.90
CA SER A 138 -3.78 21.31 15.20
C SER A 138 -4.52 20.16 15.90
N ASN A 139 -5.32 19.42 15.15
CA ASN A 139 -6.07 18.27 15.68
C ASN A 139 -5.14 17.12 16.09
N LEU A 140 -4.13 16.83 15.27
CA LEU A 140 -3.18 15.76 15.50
C LEU A 140 -2.24 16.08 16.67
N THR A 141 -1.75 17.31 16.76
CA THR A 141 -1.00 17.82 17.92
C THR A 141 -1.79 17.58 19.21
N THR A 142 -3.10 17.86 19.21
CA THR A 142 -3.97 17.59 20.36
C THR A 142 -4.05 16.10 20.69
N LEU A 143 -4.22 15.23 19.69
CA LEU A 143 -4.25 13.77 19.85
C LEU A 143 -2.94 13.24 20.46
N PHE A 144 -1.80 13.81 20.05
CA PHE A 144 -0.47 13.45 20.51
C PHE A 144 -0.01 14.27 21.74
N SER A 145 -0.95 14.76 22.53
CA SER A 145 -0.69 15.43 23.82
C SER A 145 0.20 16.68 23.71
N GLY A 146 0.05 17.44 22.61
CA GLY A 146 0.74 18.70 22.38
C GLY A 146 2.08 18.59 21.65
N LYS A 147 2.47 17.40 21.19
CA LYS A 147 3.66 17.19 20.36
C LYS A 147 3.42 17.64 18.92
N ASP A 148 4.45 18.17 18.29
CA ASP A 148 4.39 18.58 16.88
C ASP A 148 4.22 17.34 16.00
N PHE A 149 3.16 17.28 15.19
CA PHE A 149 2.88 16.06 14.43
C PHE A 149 3.89 15.86 13.29
N GLY A 150 4.38 16.94 12.67
CA GLY A 150 5.36 16.88 11.59
C GLY A 150 6.75 16.50 12.07
N GLU A 151 7.25 17.19 13.09
CA GLU A 151 8.62 17.02 13.60
C GLU A 151 8.73 15.85 14.59
N ASP A 152 7.87 15.80 15.61
CA ASP A 152 8.02 14.81 16.68
C ASP A 152 7.43 13.45 16.29
N ILE A 153 6.25 13.43 15.66
CA ILE A 153 5.52 12.18 15.38
C ILE A 153 5.94 11.59 14.04
N LEU A 154 5.79 12.33 12.94
CA LEU A 154 6.20 11.86 11.62
C LEU A 154 7.73 11.75 11.52
N GLY A 155 8.49 12.63 12.18
CA GLY A 155 9.95 12.57 12.21
C GLY A 155 10.52 11.35 12.94
N ALA A 156 9.72 10.72 13.81
CA ALA A 156 10.10 9.48 14.47
C ALA A 156 10.04 8.25 13.55
N PHE A 157 9.40 8.35 12.37
CA PHE A 157 9.38 7.27 11.38
C PHE A 157 10.50 7.44 10.35
N GLY A 158 11.17 6.33 10.06
CA GLY A 158 12.04 6.22 8.89
C GLY A 158 11.26 6.32 7.58
N PRO A 159 11.93 6.60 6.46
CA PRO A 159 11.27 6.76 5.17
C PRO A 159 10.76 5.44 4.57
N GLU A 160 11.24 4.32 5.10
CA GLU A 160 10.93 2.97 4.62
C GLU A 160 9.54 2.56 5.14
N SER A 161 8.55 2.50 4.25
CA SER A 161 7.17 2.14 4.60
C SER A 161 6.61 1.06 3.69
N GLN A 162 5.72 0.24 4.27
CA GLN A 162 5.09 -0.85 3.56
C GLN A 162 3.60 -0.96 3.88
N LEU A 163 2.78 -1.21 2.87
CA LEU A 163 1.39 -1.64 2.98
C LEU A 163 1.31 -3.12 2.64
N ILE A 164 0.70 -3.91 3.50
CA ILE A 164 0.46 -5.34 3.29
C ILE A 164 -1.03 -5.57 3.36
N VAL A 165 -1.57 -6.34 2.41
CA VAL A 165 -2.95 -6.82 2.39
C VAL A 165 -2.91 -8.34 2.25
N ALA A 166 -3.59 -9.04 3.14
CA ALA A 166 -3.60 -10.49 3.21
C ALA A 166 -5.00 -11.02 3.53
N ARG A 167 -5.29 -12.25 3.11
CA ARG A 167 -6.53 -12.93 3.52
C ARG A 167 -6.52 -13.17 5.04
N GLN A 168 -7.71 -13.12 5.63
CA GLN A 168 -7.90 -13.46 7.03
C GLN A 168 -8.21 -14.96 7.17
N SER A 169 -7.76 -15.53 8.29
CA SER A 169 -8.23 -16.82 8.78
C SER A 169 -9.13 -16.59 9.99
N PHE A 170 -10.30 -17.22 9.99
CA PHE A 170 -11.25 -17.16 11.10
C PHE A 170 -11.32 -18.52 11.77
N ALA A 171 -10.89 -18.60 13.03
CA ALA A 171 -10.99 -19.83 13.81
C ALA A 171 -12.46 -20.26 13.96
N ASP A 172 -12.69 -21.56 14.17
CA ASP A 172 -14.06 -22.12 14.26
C ASP A 172 -14.82 -21.62 15.51
N ASP A 173 -14.10 -21.15 16.53
CA ASP A 173 -14.63 -20.60 17.77
C ASP A 173 -14.82 -19.07 17.74
N GLN A 174 -14.53 -18.42 16.61
CA GLN A 174 -14.70 -16.96 16.45
C GLN A 174 -15.89 -16.63 15.52
N PRO A 175 -16.58 -15.50 15.76
CA PRO A 175 -17.66 -15.04 14.89
C PRO A 175 -17.14 -14.83 13.46
N ARG A 176 -17.67 -15.58 12.48
CA ARG A 176 -17.32 -15.42 11.06
C ARG A 176 -18.19 -14.35 10.41
N PRO A 177 -17.63 -13.22 9.95
CA PRO A 177 -18.41 -12.16 9.33
C PRO A 177 -19.12 -12.63 8.05
N ALA A 178 -20.33 -12.12 7.80
CA ALA A 178 -21.06 -12.41 6.56
C ALA A 178 -20.34 -11.89 5.30
N ILE A 179 -19.64 -10.75 5.43
CA ILE A 179 -18.74 -10.21 4.41
C ILE A 179 -17.33 -10.32 4.96
N GLN A 180 -16.48 -11.09 4.29
CA GLN A 180 -15.10 -11.34 4.70
C GLN A 180 -14.19 -10.32 4.02
N LEU A 181 -13.61 -9.42 4.79
CA LEU A 181 -12.67 -8.43 4.28
C LEU A 181 -11.24 -8.95 4.43
N PRO A 182 -10.31 -8.59 3.53
CA PRO A 182 -8.90 -8.86 3.77
C PRO A 182 -8.39 -8.05 4.96
N ALA A 183 -7.39 -8.57 5.66
CA ALA A 183 -6.62 -7.80 6.61
C ALA A 183 -5.63 -6.92 5.85
N PHE A 184 -5.38 -5.72 6.37
CA PHE A 184 -4.33 -4.83 5.93
C PHE A 184 -3.47 -4.37 7.11
N ALA A 185 -2.21 -4.01 6.83
CA ALA A 185 -1.28 -3.46 7.79
C ALA A 185 -0.33 -2.46 7.13
N LEU A 186 0.03 -1.44 7.89
CA LEU A 186 1.15 -0.53 7.60
C LEU A 186 2.33 -0.94 8.48
N ALA A 187 3.52 -1.02 7.88
CA ALA A 187 4.76 -1.31 8.58
C ALA A 187 5.79 -0.21 8.33
N PHE A 188 6.44 0.23 9.40
CA PHE A 188 7.43 1.29 9.42
C PHE A 188 8.63 0.89 10.28
N ARG A 189 9.73 1.64 10.15
CA ARG A 189 10.82 1.64 11.11
C ARG A 189 10.81 2.93 11.92
N LEU A 190 11.16 2.82 13.19
CA LEU A 190 11.26 3.94 14.12
C LEU A 190 12.73 4.38 14.22
N ASN A 191 12.97 5.68 14.13
CA ASN A 191 14.30 6.27 14.31
C ASN A 191 14.73 6.24 15.78
N ASP A 192 13.79 6.46 16.72
CA ASP A 192 13.98 6.33 18.16
C ASP A 192 12.91 5.41 18.78
N PRO A 193 13.07 4.09 18.70
CA PRO A 193 12.09 3.15 19.25
C PRO A 193 11.95 3.23 20.77
N ALA A 194 13.01 3.62 21.50
CA ALA A 194 12.98 3.64 22.97
C ALA A 194 12.00 4.70 23.49
N THR A 195 11.97 5.87 22.85
CA THR A 195 11.05 6.96 23.20
C THR A 195 9.68 6.75 22.54
N MET A 196 9.65 6.31 21.28
CA MET A 196 8.44 6.38 20.47
C MET A 196 7.46 5.22 20.69
N GLN A 197 7.93 4.03 21.04
CA GLN A 197 7.01 2.90 21.29
C GLN A 197 6.06 3.14 22.47
N PRO A 198 6.50 3.61 23.65
CA PRO A 198 5.59 3.97 24.73
C PRO A 198 4.58 5.05 24.36
N GLU A 199 4.95 5.99 23.49
CA GLU A 199 4.06 7.05 23.01
C GLU A 199 2.99 6.50 22.06
N LEU A 200 3.38 5.80 20.99
CA LEU A 200 2.45 5.20 20.05
C LEU A 200 1.48 4.22 20.73
N ARG A 201 1.98 3.45 21.70
CA ARG A 201 1.14 2.55 22.51
C ARG A 201 0.07 3.32 23.30
N ARG A 202 0.46 4.41 23.98
CA ARG A 202 -0.48 5.23 24.75
C ARG A 202 -1.51 5.89 23.83
N THR A 203 -1.08 6.44 22.70
CA THR A 203 -1.97 7.04 21.70
C THR A 203 -2.97 6.01 21.17
N PHE A 204 -2.52 4.79 20.85
CA PHE A 204 -3.40 3.72 20.41
C PHE A 204 -4.44 3.35 21.47
N GLN A 205 -4.04 3.19 22.73
CA GLN A 205 -4.96 2.89 23.84
C GLN A 205 -5.99 4.02 24.04
N SER A 206 -5.56 5.28 23.97
CA SER A 206 -6.45 6.44 24.04
C SER A 206 -7.44 6.47 22.87
N LEU A 207 -6.97 6.17 21.66
CA LEU A 207 -7.82 6.10 20.47
C LEU A 207 -8.90 5.02 20.62
N VAL A 208 -8.55 3.82 21.09
CA VAL A 208 -9.52 2.75 21.35
C VAL A 208 -10.52 3.16 22.42
N GLY A 209 -10.07 3.82 23.50
CA GLY A 209 -10.96 4.38 24.51
C GLY A 209 -11.95 5.39 23.93
N PHE A 210 -11.48 6.30 23.07
CA PHE A 210 -12.33 7.26 22.36
C PHE A 210 -13.35 6.56 21.43
N LEU A 211 -12.90 5.57 20.65
CA LEU A 211 -13.77 4.77 19.78
C LEU A 211 -14.85 4.03 20.57
N ASN A 212 -14.54 3.54 21.78
CA ASN A 212 -15.55 2.93 22.65
C ASN A 212 -16.61 3.94 23.12
N ILE A 213 -16.22 5.17 23.48
CA ILE A 213 -17.17 6.23 23.86
C ILE A 213 -18.12 6.55 22.70
N VAL A 214 -17.55 6.84 21.52
CA VAL A 214 -18.32 7.15 20.31
C VAL A 214 -19.17 5.94 19.87
N GLY A 215 -18.62 4.73 20.00
CA GLY A 215 -19.29 3.48 19.69
C GLY A 215 -20.54 3.29 20.53
N VAL A 216 -20.45 3.46 21.86
CA VAL A 216 -21.61 3.38 22.78
C VAL A 216 -22.68 4.41 22.44
N MET A 217 -22.29 5.65 22.11
CA MET A 217 -23.24 6.69 21.67
C MET A 217 -24.00 6.31 20.40
N ASN A 218 -23.38 5.48 19.54
CA ASN A 218 -23.95 4.99 18.28
C ASN A 218 -24.48 3.54 18.36
N GLY A 219 -24.60 2.97 19.56
CA GLY A 219 -25.09 1.60 19.76
C GLY A 219 -24.18 0.49 19.20
N GLN A 220 -22.90 0.78 19.00
CA GLN A 220 -21.90 -0.19 18.56
C GLN A 220 -21.35 -0.99 19.76
N PRO A 221 -20.93 -2.26 19.55
CA PRO A 221 -20.22 -3.02 20.57
C PRO A 221 -18.92 -2.34 20.99
N GLN A 222 -18.50 -2.58 22.22
CA GLN A 222 -17.22 -2.08 22.73
C GLN A 222 -16.08 -3.01 22.29
N LEU A 223 -14.90 -2.41 22.11
CA LEU A 223 -13.64 -3.09 21.96
C LEU A 223 -13.03 -3.34 23.34
N ASP A 224 -12.61 -4.58 23.57
CA ASP A 224 -11.77 -4.94 24.70
C ASP A 224 -10.30 -4.80 24.32
N LEU A 225 -9.47 -4.29 25.23
CA LEU A 225 -8.05 -4.06 25.02
C LEU A 225 -7.24 -5.20 25.61
N ASP A 226 -6.36 -5.78 24.79
CA ASP A 226 -5.41 -6.79 25.23
C ASP A 226 -3.97 -6.36 24.96
N MET A 227 -3.03 -6.90 25.73
CA MET A 227 -1.61 -6.65 25.59
C MET A 227 -0.80 -7.92 25.78
N GLU A 228 -0.12 -8.32 24.71
CA GLU A 228 0.88 -9.39 24.74
C GLU A 228 2.28 -8.76 24.77
N LYS A 229 3.11 -9.18 25.73
CA LYS A 229 4.51 -8.74 25.80
C LYS A 229 5.43 -9.94 25.99
N THR A 230 6.42 -10.04 25.11
CA THR A 230 7.54 -10.97 25.22
C THR A 230 8.84 -10.19 25.48
N GLU A 231 9.99 -10.88 25.52
CA GLU A 231 11.30 -10.21 25.65
C GLU A 231 11.61 -9.30 24.46
N THR A 232 11.16 -9.67 23.25
CA THR A 232 11.55 -9.00 22.01
C THR A 232 10.40 -8.32 21.27
N THR A 233 9.15 -8.63 21.63
CA THR A 233 7.97 -8.09 20.95
C THR A 233 6.92 -7.58 21.94
N GLN A 234 6.16 -6.58 21.49
CA GLN A 234 4.99 -6.09 22.20
C GLN A 234 3.84 -5.93 21.21
N ILE A 235 2.66 -6.43 21.56
CA ILE A 235 1.43 -6.31 20.77
C ILE A 235 0.38 -5.70 21.67
N VAL A 236 -0.34 -4.70 21.16
CA VAL A 236 -1.53 -4.13 21.81
C VAL A 236 -2.66 -4.19 20.81
N SER A 237 -3.68 -4.97 21.13
CA SER A 237 -4.81 -5.27 20.26
C SER A 237 -6.11 -4.82 20.89
N ALA A 238 -7.08 -4.51 20.03
CA ALA A 238 -8.44 -4.21 20.41
C ALA A 238 -9.38 -5.17 19.67
N SER A 239 -10.27 -5.88 20.37
CA SER A 239 -11.19 -6.84 19.75
C SER A 239 -12.61 -6.70 20.29
N TYR A 240 -13.61 -6.94 19.44
CA TYR A 240 -14.99 -6.98 19.91
C TYR A 240 -15.25 -8.24 20.73
N LEU A 241 -15.97 -8.08 21.83
CA LEU A 241 -16.46 -9.23 22.58
C LEU A 241 -17.41 -10.05 21.69
N PRO A 242 -17.26 -11.38 21.63
CA PRO A 242 -18.20 -12.23 20.91
C PRO A 242 -19.62 -12.00 21.44
N PRO A 243 -20.66 -12.05 20.58
CA PRO A 243 -22.02 -11.97 21.05
C PRO A 243 -22.29 -13.18 21.95
N THR A 244 -22.83 -12.96 23.14
CA THR A 244 -23.49 -14.04 23.89
C THR A 244 -24.70 -14.50 23.08
N ASP A 245 -24.95 -15.82 23.03
CA ASP A 245 -25.91 -16.57 22.18
C ASP A 245 -27.38 -16.06 22.11
N THR A 246 -27.69 -14.94 22.74
CA THR A 246 -29.03 -14.33 22.83
C THR A 246 -29.21 -13.06 21.98
N ASP A 247 -28.15 -12.45 21.46
CA ASP A 247 -28.24 -11.15 20.79
C ASP A 247 -28.27 -11.28 19.26
N ASN A 248 -29.48 -11.50 18.72
CA ASN A 248 -29.85 -11.37 17.30
C ASN A 248 -28.85 -12.02 16.30
N PRO A 249 -28.97 -13.33 16.02
CA PRO A 249 -28.31 -13.89 14.85
C PRO A 249 -28.77 -13.11 13.60
N LEU A 250 -27.80 -12.59 12.83
CA LEU A 250 -28.12 -11.93 11.57
C LEU A 250 -28.91 -12.91 10.68
N PRO A 251 -29.89 -12.44 9.89
CA PRO A 251 -30.54 -13.26 8.89
C PRO A 251 -29.47 -13.82 7.94
N GLY A 252 -29.23 -15.13 7.97
CA GLY A 252 -28.17 -15.80 7.19
C GLY A 252 -26.96 -16.32 7.98
N GLY A 253 -26.93 -16.17 9.31
CA GLY A 253 -26.00 -16.91 10.19
C GLY A 253 -24.55 -16.40 10.26
N GLY A 254 -24.21 -15.31 9.57
CA GLY A 254 -22.91 -14.65 9.68
C GLY A 254 -22.87 -13.60 10.80
N ALA A 255 -21.67 -13.25 11.26
CA ALA A 255 -21.45 -12.15 12.21
C ALA A 255 -21.44 -10.78 11.50
N LYS A 256 -21.56 -9.70 12.29
CA LYS A 256 -21.48 -8.31 11.80
C LYS A 256 -20.10 -8.02 11.20
N ILE A 257 -20.04 -7.06 10.27
CA ILE A 257 -18.81 -6.71 9.54
C ILE A 257 -17.65 -6.26 10.44
N ASN A 258 -17.95 -5.71 11.61
CA ASN A 258 -16.95 -5.24 12.58
C ASN A 258 -16.07 -6.38 13.11
N TYR A 259 -16.53 -7.63 13.07
CA TYR A 259 -15.73 -8.81 13.45
C TYR A 259 -14.63 -9.17 12.43
N ASN A 260 -14.52 -8.47 11.29
CA ASN A 260 -13.33 -8.51 10.44
C ASN A 260 -12.14 -7.76 11.04
N PHE A 261 -12.34 -7.00 12.13
CA PHE A 261 -11.35 -6.08 12.65
C PHE A 261 -11.00 -6.41 14.09
N SER A 262 -9.70 -6.50 14.33
CA SER A 262 -9.07 -6.44 15.64
C SER A 262 -7.89 -5.46 15.56
N PRO A 263 -8.15 -4.13 15.51
CA PRO A 263 -7.11 -3.13 15.33
C PRO A 263 -5.96 -3.38 16.30
N THR A 264 -4.73 -3.37 15.80
CA THR A 264 -3.57 -3.81 16.56
C THR A 264 -2.35 -2.96 16.22
N VAL A 265 -1.62 -2.55 17.24
CA VAL A 265 -0.24 -2.05 17.09
C VAL A 265 0.74 -3.09 17.62
N ALA A 266 1.83 -3.30 16.88
CA ALA A 266 2.87 -4.23 17.28
C ALA A 266 4.27 -3.63 17.09
N PHE A 267 5.18 -4.04 17.96
CA PHE A 267 6.54 -3.53 18.07
C PHE A 267 7.53 -4.69 18.13
N SER A 268 8.64 -4.60 17.39
CA SER A 268 9.76 -5.53 17.42
C SER A 268 11.05 -4.82 17.01
N GLY A 269 11.97 -4.62 17.96
CA GLY A 269 13.17 -3.79 17.72
C GLY A 269 12.80 -2.36 17.30
N ASP A 270 13.23 -1.95 16.12
CA ASP A 270 12.86 -0.66 15.51
C ASP A 270 11.57 -0.74 14.66
N ARG A 271 11.01 -1.93 14.43
CA ARG A 271 9.81 -2.09 13.59
C ARG A 271 8.54 -1.75 14.35
N PHE A 272 7.69 -0.96 13.71
CA PHE A 272 6.32 -0.68 14.11
C PHE A 272 5.35 -1.19 13.05
N VAL A 273 4.29 -1.87 13.48
CA VAL A 273 3.20 -2.35 12.62
C VAL A 273 1.89 -1.83 13.17
N LEU A 274 1.09 -1.18 12.33
CA LEU A 274 -0.32 -0.87 12.58
C LEU A 274 -1.16 -1.76 11.67
N ALA A 275 -1.91 -2.68 12.24
CA ALA A 275 -2.71 -3.65 11.51
C ALA A 275 -4.20 -3.55 11.84
N SER A 276 -5.02 -3.92 10.87
CA SER A 276 -6.47 -4.12 11.04
C SER A 276 -6.81 -5.37 11.84
N THR A 277 -5.87 -6.33 11.98
CA THR A 277 -6.07 -7.58 12.73
C THR A 277 -4.84 -7.96 13.54
N THR A 278 -5.08 -8.63 14.67
CA THR A 278 -4.00 -9.15 15.52
C THR A 278 -3.20 -10.26 14.83
N GLY A 279 -3.86 -11.11 14.04
CA GLY A 279 -3.20 -12.18 13.29
C GLY A 279 -2.13 -11.65 12.33
N LEU A 280 -2.47 -10.65 11.52
CA LEU A 280 -1.52 -10.05 10.57
C LEU A 280 -0.39 -9.30 11.30
N ALA A 281 -0.70 -8.57 12.38
CA ALA A 281 0.33 -7.90 13.18
C ALA A 281 1.36 -8.89 13.74
N ARG A 282 0.90 -10.01 14.33
CA ARG A 282 1.74 -11.06 14.91
C ARG A 282 2.64 -11.69 13.84
N GLU A 283 2.10 -11.96 12.66
CA GLU A 283 2.86 -12.50 11.56
C GLU A 283 3.97 -11.54 11.08
N LEU A 284 3.65 -10.26 10.87
CA LEU A 284 4.58 -9.27 10.34
C LEU A 284 5.74 -8.93 11.30
N ILE A 285 5.51 -9.01 12.62
CA ILE A 285 6.60 -8.87 13.58
C ILE A 285 7.41 -10.16 13.73
N ALA A 286 6.81 -11.34 13.56
CA ALA A 286 7.51 -12.63 13.60
C ALA A 286 8.41 -12.85 12.37
N SER A 287 7.98 -12.39 11.19
CA SER A 287 8.76 -12.48 9.94
C SER A 287 10.03 -11.62 9.96
N SER A 288 10.11 -10.61 10.83
CA SER A 288 11.32 -9.80 11.08
C SER A 288 12.53 -10.63 11.49
N ASN A 289 12.30 -11.81 12.09
CA ASN A 289 13.36 -12.74 12.53
C ASN A 289 13.80 -13.70 11.42
N ARG A 290 13.22 -13.62 10.21
CA ARG A 290 13.54 -14.51 9.10
C ARG A 290 14.22 -13.71 7.99
N PRO A 291 15.48 -13.99 7.63
CA PRO A 291 16.05 -13.41 6.41
C PRO A 291 15.15 -13.80 5.23
N ALA A 292 14.82 -12.82 4.37
CA ALA A 292 14.03 -13.05 3.17
C ALA A 292 14.70 -14.17 2.36
N LYS A 293 14.04 -15.34 2.28
CA LYS A 293 14.54 -16.45 1.48
C LYS A 293 14.42 -16.01 0.02
N PRO A 294 15.50 -15.99 -0.77
CA PRO A 294 15.38 -15.80 -2.21
C PRO A 294 14.44 -16.88 -2.72
N THR A 295 13.36 -16.47 -3.37
CA THR A 295 12.47 -17.36 -4.11
C THR A 295 13.30 -18.06 -5.18
N THR A 296 13.75 -19.26 -4.85
CA THR A 296 14.41 -20.19 -5.75
C THR A 296 13.28 -20.96 -6.44
N ASP A 297 12.63 -20.31 -7.40
CA ASP A 297 11.90 -21.02 -8.44
C ASP A 297 12.97 -21.47 -9.46
N THR A 298 13.63 -22.58 -9.13
CA THR A 298 14.43 -23.39 -10.04
C THR A 298 13.49 -24.08 -11.03
N ASP A 299 13.16 -23.37 -12.12
CA ASP A 299 12.87 -23.95 -13.45
C ASP A 299 12.50 -22.81 -14.43
N SER A 300 13.50 -22.00 -14.75
CA SER A 300 13.43 -21.13 -15.94
C SER A 300 14.76 -21.20 -16.67
N THR A 301 14.93 -22.28 -17.45
CA THR A 301 15.92 -22.35 -18.50
C THR A 301 15.45 -21.51 -19.69
N ALA A 302 15.78 -20.22 -19.71
CA ALA A 302 15.88 -19.42 -20.93
C ALA A 302 16.62 -18.08 -20.63
N THR A 303 17.94 -18.16 -20.75
CA THR A 303 18.81 -17.21 -21.46
C THR A 303 18.68 -15.70 -21.19
N ASP A 304 19.72 -15.19 -20.51
CA ASP A 304 20.37 -13.88 -20.71
C ASP A 304 19.55 -12.60 -20.59
N ALA A 305 19.39 -12.15 -19.34
CA ALA A 305 19.94 -10.85 -18.95
C ALA A 305 20.39 -10.93 -17.48
N ALA A 306 21.69 -10.83 -17.26
CA ALA A 306 22.27 -10.67 -15.93
C ALA A 306 21.60 -9.50 -15.18
N PRO A 307 21.47 -9.54 -13.83
CA PRO A 307 21.16 -8.36 -13.07
C PRO A 307 22.42 -7.48 -13.00
N SER A 308 22.76 -6.83 -14.12
CA SER A 308 23.64 -5.67 -14.11
C SER A 308 22.77 -4.43 -14.00
N ASP A 309 22.40 -4.02 -12.79
CA ASP A 309 22.05 -2.63 -12.52
C ASP A 309 21.96 -2.41 -11.00
N THR A 310 22.84 -1.56 -10.50
CA THR A 310 22.82 -0.96 -9.16
C THR A 310 21.66 0.03 -8.99
N ALA A 311 20.49 -0.28 -9.57
CA ALA A 311 19.36 0.63 -9.61
C ALA A 311 18.63 0.64 -8.26
N THR A 312 18.53 1.83 -7.68
CA THR A 312 17.79 2.06 -6.43
C THR A 312 16.29 1.88 -6.70
N ILE A 313 15.66 0.92 -6.03
CA ILE A 313 14.21 0.70 -6.09
C ILE A 313 13.56 1.72 -5.17
N ASN A 314 12.75 2.61 -5.72
CA ASN A 314 12.04 3.64 -4.96
C ASN A 314 10.65 3.19 -4.50
N THR A 315 9.97 2.39 -5.33
CA THR A 315 8.68 1.79 -5.02
C THR A 315 8.60 0.41 -5.65
N ALA A 316 8.08 -0.57 -4.92
CA ALA A 316 7.75 -1.88 -5.43
C ALA A 316 6.35 -2.25 -4.96
N ALA A 317 5.54 -2.84 -5.83
CA ALA A 317 4.29 -3.46 -5.45
C ALA A 317 4.14 -4.83 -6.10
N GLN A 318 3.48 -5.75 -5.42
CA GLN A 318 3.19 -7.08 -5.92
C GLN A 318 1.76 -7.48 -5.54
N LEU A 319 0.99 -7.93 -6.52
CA LEU A 319 -0.36 -8.47 -6.37
C LEU A 319 -0.34 -9.97 -6.70
N ASN A 320 -0.94 -10.79 -5.85
CA ASN A 320 -1.18 -12.21 -6.06
C ASN A 320 -2.66 -12.43 -6.46
N PHE A 321 -2.88 -12.87 -7.68
CA PHE A 321 -4.22 -13.05 -8.23
C PHE A 321 -4.96 -14.24 -7.61
N ALA A 322 -4.26 -15.31 -7.21
CA ALA A 322 -4.89 -16.46 -6.57
C ALA A 322 -5.49 -16.08 -5.21
N GLU A 323 -4.74 -15.31 -4.41
CA GLU A 323 -5.22 -14.83 -3.10
C GLU A 323 -6.32 -13.77 -3.25
N LEU A 324 -6.22 -12.91 -4.27
CA LEU A 324 -7.29 -11.96 -4.62
C LEU A 324 -8.57 -12.69 -5.03
N LEU A 325 -8.46 -13.71 -5.87
CA LEU A 325 -9.61 -14.49 -6.31
C LEU A 325 -10.27 -15.21 -5.15
N ALA A 326 -9.49 -15.85 -4.26
CA ALA A 326 -10.01 -16.54 -3.09
C ALA A 326 -10.84 -15.64 -2.16
N ILE A 327 -10.43 -14.36 -1.96
CA ILE A 327 -11.24 -13.43 -1.15
C ILE A 327 -12.49 -12.95 -1.89
N LEU A 328 -12.44 -12.78 -3.21
CA LEU A 328 -13.61 -12.42 -4.00
C LEU A 328 -14.64 -13.56 -4.04
N GLU A 329 -14.18 -14.80 -4.20
CA GLU A 329 -15.02 -16.00 -4.16
C GLU A 329 -15.70 -16.19 -2.80
N ALA A 330 -14.98 -15.96 -1.70
CA ALA A 330 -15.54 -15.99 -0.35
C ALA A 330 -16.71 -14.99 -0.17
N ASN A 331 -16.79 -13.96 -1.02
CA ASN A 331 -17.83 -12.93 -0.99
C ASN A 331 -18.74 -12.96 -2.24
N ARG A 332 -18.74 -14.05 -3.02
CA ARG A 332 -19.44 -14.12 -4.33
C ARG A 332 -20.91 -13.72 -4.25
N GLU A 333 -21.67 -14.28 -3.30
CA GLU A 333 -23.10 -13.97 -3.17
C GLU A 333 -23.34 -12.50 -2.84
N GLN A 334 -22.46 -11.88 -2.03
CA GLN A 334 -22.54 -10.44 -1.74
C GLN A 334 -22.25 -9.60 -2.99
N LEU A 335 -21.26 -9.99 -3.80
CA LEU A 335 -20.94 -9.30 -5.05
C LEU A 335 -22.10 -9.37 -6.05
N ILE A 336 -22.76 -10.52 -6.16
CA ILE A 336 -23.96 -10.70 -6.98
C ILE A 336 -25.10 -9.82 -6.47
N ALA A 337 -25.39 -9.85 -5.17
CA ALA A 337 -26.42 -9.02 -4.58
C ALA A 337 -26.15 -7.51 -4.80
N GLN A 338 -24.89 -7.08 -4.65
CA GLN A 338 -24.49 -5.70 -4.88
C GLN A 338 -24.65 -5.29 -6.34
N ASN A 339 -24.30 -6.15 -7.30
CA ASN A 339 -24.50 -5.89 -8.73
C ASN A 339 -25.99 -5.81 -9.09
N MET A 340 -26.84 -6.67 -8.54
CA MET A 340 -28.29 -6.58 -8.71
C MET A 340 -28.86 -5.26 -8.16
N LEU A 341 -28.38 -4.83 -6.99
CA LEU A 341 -28.85 -3.59 -6.33
C LEU A 341 -28.35 -2.31 -7.02
N SER A 342 -27.08 -2.30 -7.45
CA SER A 342 -26.44 -1.14 -8.08
C SER A 342 -26.88 -0.97 -9.53
N ASP A 343 -26.88 -2.08 -10.28
CA ASP A 343 -26.96 -2.04 -11.75
C ASP A 343 -28.32 -2.53 -12.25
N GLY A 344 -29.18 -3.03 -11.38
CA GLY A 344 -30.53 -3.49 -11.71
C GLY A 344 -30.59 -4.82 -12.47
N ASN A 345 -29.46 -5.54 -12.53
CA ASN A 345 -29.35 -6.81 -13.24
C ASN A 345 -30.20 -7.91 -12.58
N SER A 346 -30.65 -8.87 -13.38
CA SER A 346 -31.17 -10.14 -12.86
C SER A 346 -30.08 -10.95 -12.14
N ARG A 347 -30.47 -11.94 -11.33
CA ARG A 347 -29.50 -12.79 -10.61
C ARG A 347 -28.60 -13.56 -11.58
N GLU A 348 -29.18 -14.01 -12.69
CA GLU A 348 -28.49 -14.76 -13.73
C GLU A 348 -27.44 -13.89 -14.44
N GLU A 349 -27.80 -12.66 -14.82
CA GLU A 349 -26.86 -11.70 -15.44
C GLU A 349 -25.75 -11.28 -14.48
N ALA A 350 -26.10 -10.97 -13.22
CA ALA A 350 -25.13 -10.62 -12.19
C ALA A 350 -24.14 -11.76 -11.94
N SER A 351 -24.63 -13.00 -11.84
CA SER A 351 -23.78 -14.19 -11.69
C SER A 351 -22.83 -14.34 -12.88
N ALA A 352 -23.33 -14.21 -14.11
CA ALA A 352 -22.50 -14.33 -15.31
C ALA A 352 -21.41 -13.25 -15.40
N GLN A 353 -21.70 -12.01 -14.99
CA GLN A 353 -20.70 -10.94 -14.94
C GLN A 353 -19.61 -11.22 -13.91
N ILE A 354 -19.99 -11.67 -12.70
CA ILE A 354 -19.03 -12.03 -11.65
C ILE A 354 -18.18 -13.23 -12.09
N ASP A 355 -18.77 -14.24 -12.72
CA ASP A 355 -18.04 -15.41 -13.22
C ASP A 355 -17.05 -15.04 -14.35
N ALA A 356 -17.44 -14.11 -15.24
CA ALA A 356 -16.54 -13.59 -16.27
C ALA A 356 -15.33 -12.85 -15.66
N LEU A 357 -15.56 -12.03 -14.63
CA LEU A 357 -14.49 -11.37 -13.88
C LEU A 357 -13.56 -12.38 -13.21
N PHE A 358 -14.11 -13.39 -12.53
CA PHE A 358 -13.32 -14.43 -11.86
C PHE A 358 -12.51 -15.24 -12.86
N THR A 359 -13.08 -15.55 -14.01
CA THR A 359 -12.39 -16.23 -15.12
C THR A 359 -11.22 -15.41 -15.66
N LEU A 360 -11.36 -14.07 -15.74
CA LEU A 360 -10.26 -13.21 -16.16
C LEU A 360 -9.14 -13.17 -15.11
N LEU A 361 -9.51 -13.02 -13.84
CA LEU A 361 -8.55 -12.95 -12.73
C LEU A 361 -7.79 -14.28 -12.54
N SER A 362 -8.44 -15.42 -12.74
CA SER A 362 -7.81 -16.75 -12.61
C SER A 362 -6.71 -17.00 -13.64
N ARG A 363 -6.67 -16.23 -14.74
CA ARG A 363 -5.56 -16.27 -15.72
C ARG A 363 -4.29 -15.60 -15.20
N GLY A 364 -4.42 -14.64 -14.28
CA GLY A 364 -3.30 -13.97 -13.66
C GLY A 364 -2.63 -14.86 -12.63
N ARG A 365 -1.29 -14.93 -12.64
CA ARG A 365 -0.49 -15.47 -11.55
C ARG A 365 -0.11 -14.34 -10.60
N GLN A 366 0.52 -13.30 -11.15
CA GLN A 366 1.08 -12.21 -10.37
C GLN A 366 1.15 -10.92 -11.19
N ALA A 367 0.91 -9.78 -10.56
CA ALA A 367 1.28 -8.48 -11.11
C ALA A 367 2.38 -7.85 -10.25
N THR A 368 3.36 -7.20 -10.86
CA THR A 368 4.46 -6.52 -10.17
C THR A 368 4.65 -5.14 -10.76
N LEU A 369 4.59 -4.12 -9.92
CA LEU A 369 4.89 -2.73 -10.28
C LEU A 369 6.22 -2.35 -9.63
N ARG A 370 7.13 -1.73 -10.38
CA ARG A 370 8.40 -1.22 -9.84
C ARG A 370 8.72 0.15 -10.40
N LEU A 371 9.06 1.06 -9.50
CA LEU A 371 9.68 2.35 -9.82
C LEU A 371 11.15 2.28 -9.38
N ASP A 372 12.07 2.32 -10.34
CA ASP A 372 13.51 2.32 -10.08
C ASP A 372 14.23 3.48 -10.79
N GLN A 373 15.43 3.79 -10.26
CA GLN A 373 16.28 4.89 -10.71
C GLN A 373 17.62 4.35 -11.24
N PRO A 374 17.65 3.75 -12.45
CA PRO A 374 18.90 3.44 -13.12
C PRO A 374 19.68 4.71 -13.47
N ALA A 375 20.97 4.56 -13.79
CA ALA A 375 21.80 5.71 -14.13
C ALA A 375 21.20 6.53 -15.29
N GLY A 376 20.84 7.79 -15.01
CA GLY A 376 20.31 8.73 -16.00
C GLY A 376 18.82 8.56 -16.36
N ALA A 377 18.07 7.69 -15.68
CA ALA A 377 16.66 7.47 -15.98
C ALA A 377 15.81 7.12 -14.76
N LEU A 378 14.52 7.43 -14.86
CA LEU A 378 13.46 7.00 -13.95
C LEU A 378 12.58 6.02 -14.73
N ARG A 379 12.41 4.81 -14.17
CA ARG A 379 11.76 3.70 -14.87
C ARG A 379 10.58 3.18 -14.05
N LEU A 380 9.39 3.18 -14.64
CA LEU A 380 8.22 2.51 -14.10
C LEU A 380 7.97 1.25 -14.93
N SER A 381 7.96 0.08 -14.30
CA SER A 381 7.67 -1.20 -14.95
C SER A 381 6.47 -1.87 -14.31
N LEU A 382 5.55 -2.34 -15.16
CA LEU A 382 4.44 -3.21 -14.81
C LEU A 382 4.66 -4.57 -15.48
N ASP A 383 4.78 -5.61 -14.67
CA ASP A 383 5.01 -6.99 -15.11
C ASP A 383 3.80 -7.83 -14.72
N LEU A 384 3.12 -8.40 -15.70
CA LEU A 384 1.99 -9.31 -15.53
C LEU A 384 2.43 -10.71 -15.92
N GLN A 385 2.26 -11.66 -15.01
CA GLN A 385 2.53 -13.07 -15.23
C GLN A 385 1.22 -13.83 -15.30
N PHE A 386 1.12 -14.76 -16.24
CA PHE A 386 -0.10 -15.53 -16.52
C PHE A 386 0.15 -17.02 -16.34
N PHE A 387 -0.91 -17.75 -15.98
CA PHE A 387 -0.93 -19.20 -16.14
C PHE A 387 -1.11 -19.54 -17.63
N TYR A 388 -0.30 -20.46 -18.13
CA TYR A 388 -0.48 -21.02 -19.46
C TYR A 388 -1.33 -22.28 -19.35
N GLU A 389 -2.56 -22.24 -19.86
CA GLU A 389 -3.37 -23.44 -20.04
C GLU A 389 -3.01 -24.05 -21.41
N ASN A 390 -2.62 -25.33 -21.42
CA ASN A 390 -2.47 -26.15 -22.63
C ASN A 390 -3.83 -26.59 -23.16
#